data_AF-A0AAW2Q1A1-F1
#
_entry.id   AF-A0AAW2Q1A1-F1
#
_cell.length_a   1.000
_cell.length_b   1.000
_cell.length_c   1.000
_cell.angle_alpha   90.00
_cell.angle_beta   90.00
_cell.angle_gamma   90.00
#
_symmetry.space_group_name_H-M   'P 1'
#
loop_
_entity.id
_entity.type
_entity.pdbx_description
1 polymer ?
#
loop_
_entity_poly.entity_id
_entity_poly.type
_entity_poly.pdbx_seq_one_letter_code
_entity_poly.pdbx_strand_id
1 'polypeptide(L)'
;MTPPIHRNIYLDLRTALQHRYTDGIKCRVFITTFARTAQQWFNQLPPAVIGSFREFHSLFLHQFASSRKHQKTKLSLFSIRQKEGESLKDYLQRSNTADLEVPSATQEVKASAFAQGLMEETSSSHWPRSQPPNLTSS
;
A
#
# COMPACT_ATOMS: atom_id res chain seq x y z
N MET A 1 -14.03 9.58 -7.60
CA MET A 1 -14.86 8.37 -7.76
C MET A 1 -14.01 7.28 -8.41
N THR A 2 -13.52 6.32 -7.64
CA THR A 2 -12.78 5.14 -8.15
C THR A 2 -13.78 3.99 -8.34
N PRO A 3 -13.75 3.23 -9.46
CA PRO A 3 -14.71 2.17 -9.69
C PRO A 3 -14.43 0.97 -8.77
N PRO A 4 -15.48 0.25 -8.31
CA PRO A 4 -15.39 -0.77 -7.28
C PRO A 4 -14.88 -2.10 -7.86
N ILE A 5 -13.59 -2.18 -8.18
CA ILE A 5 -12.99 -3.41 -8.74
C ILE A 5 -12.34 -4.28 -7.65
N HIS A 6 -12.12 -3.75 -6.44
CA HIS A 6 -11.28 -4.42 -5.44
C HIS A 6 -12.01 -5.42 -4.52
N ARG A 7 -13.35 -5.43 -4.46
CA ARG A 7 -14.09 -6.26 -3.49
C ARG A 7 -14.49 -7.63 -4.03
N ASN A 8 -14.82 -7.74 -5.32
CA ASN A 8 -15.22 -9.01 -5.93
C ASN A 8 -14.03 -9.94 -6.21
N ILE A 9 -12.87 -9.39 -6.59
CA ILE A 9 -11.66 -10.19 -6.85
C ILE A 9 -11.23 -10.97 -5.60
N TYR A 10 -11.25 -10.34 -4.42
CA TYR A 10 -10.88 -11.01 -3.16
C TYR A 10 -11.91 -12.05 -2.70
N LEU A 11 -13.20 -11.84 -2.98
CA LEU A 11 -14.27 -12.78 -2.61
C LEU A 11 -14.32 -13.98 -3.56
N ASP A 12 -14.14 -13.78 -4.86
CA ASP A 12 -14.10 -14.86 -5.85
C ASP A 12 -12.84 -15.72 -5.69
N LEU A 13 -11.68 -15.10 -5.45
CA LEU A 13 -10.44 -15.82 -5.11
C LEU A 13 -10.57 -16.58 -3.79
N ARG A 14 -11.14 -15.97 -2.75
CA ARG A 14 -11.35 -16.64 -1.46
C ARG A 14 -12.28 -17.84 -1.60
N THR A 15 -13.38 -17.70 -2.34
CA THR A 15 -14.34 -18.79 -2.57
C THR A 15 -13.73 -19.92 -3.42
N ALA A 16 -12.95 -19.59 -4.45
CA ALA A 16 -12.24 -20.56 -5.28
C ALA A 16 -11.11 -21.28 -4.53
N LEU A 17 -10.49 -20.63 -3.53
CA LEU A 17 -9.47 -21.22 -2.67
C LEU A 17 -10.06 -22.05 -1.50
N GLN A 18 -11.33 -21.81 -1.10
CA GLN A 18 -11.99 -22.49 0.02
C GLN A 18 -12.73 -23.79 -0.34
N HIS A 19 -12.95 -24.07 -1.62
CA HIS A 19 -13.60 -25.30 -2.08
C HIS A 19 -12.63 -26.23 -2.83
N ARG A 20 -12.87 -27.54 -2.75
CA ARG A 20 -12.06 -28.65 -3.32
C ARG A 20 -12.08 -28.67 -4.86
N TYR A 21 -11.83 -27.54 -5.50
CA TYR A 21 -11.79 -27.43 -6.96
C TYR A 21 -10.49 -28.01 -7.52
N THR A 22 -10.58 -28.57 -8.72
CA THR A 22 -9.41 -29.00 -9.49
C THR A 22 -8.58 -27.79 -9.91
N ASP A 23 -7.28 -27.98 -10.13
CA ASP A 23 -6.39 -26.88 -10.49
C ASP A 23 -6.78 -26.19 -11.80
N GLY A 24 -7.36 -26.93 -12.75
CA GLY A 24 -7.93 -26.35 -13.97
C GLY A 24 -9.07 -25.36 -13.71
N ILE A 25 -9.94 -25.64 -12.73
CA ILE A 25 -11.02 -24.71 -12.34
C ILE A 25 -10.44 -23.48 -11.65
N LYS A 26 -9.47 -23.65 -10.75
CA LYS A 26 -8.79 -22.52 -10.08
C LYS A 26 -8.11 -21.59 -11.08
N CYS A 27 -7.41 -22.13 -12.07
CA CYS A 27 -6.79 -21.33 -13.14
C CYS A 27 -7.84 -20.54 -13.92
N ARG A 28 -8.96 -21.17 -14.32
CA ARG A 28 -10.04 -20.49 -15.06
C ARG A 28 -10.65 -19.33 -14.29
N VAL A 29 -10.98 -19.53 -13.01
CA VAL A 29 -11.51 -18.46 -12.15
C VAL A 29 -10.48 -17.35 -11.92
N PHE A 30 -9.20 -17.71 -11.77
CA PHE A 30 -8.15 -16.71 -11.61
C PHE A 30 -7.98 -15.85 -12.87
N ILE A 31 -8.07 -16.44 -14.07
CA ILE A 31 -7.98 -15.70 -15.34
C ILE A 31 -9.15 -14.71 -15.53
N THR A 32 -10.35 -14.98 -15.00
CA THR A 32 -11.46 -14.02 -15.10
C THR A 32 -11.20 -12.74 -14.30
N THR A 33 -10.29 -12.78 -13.31
CA THR A 33 -9.86 -11.60 -12.55
C THR A 33 -8.83 -10.73 -13.30
N PHE A 34 -8.29 -11.20 -14.41
CA PHE A 34 -7.24 -10.51 -15.14
C PHE A 34 -7.79 -9.30 -15.91
N ALA A 35 -7.13 -8.16 -15.74
CA ALA A 35 -7.26 -7.06 -16.69
C ALA A 35 -6.70 -7.46 -18.06
N ARG A 36 -7.08 -6.73 -19.11
CA ARG A 36 -6.79 -7.04 -20.53
C ARG A 36 -5.32 -7.44 -20.81
N THR A 37 -4.37 -6.76 -20.19
CA THR A 37 -2.92 -7.04 -20.35
C THR A 37 -2.52 -8.41 -19.79
N ALA A 38 -3.09 -8.83 -18.66
CA ALA A 38 -2.80 -10.14 -18.06
C ALA A 38 -3.47 -11.28 -18.84
N GLN A 39 -4.62 -11.04 -19.46
CA GLN A 39 -5.25 -12.00 -20.38
C GLN A 39 -4.42 -12.21 -21.65
N GLN A 40 -3.88 -11.13 -22.24
CA GLN A 40 -3.01 -11.21 -23.41
C GLN A 40 -1.73 -12.00 -23.14
N TRP A 41 -1.06 -11.76 -22.00
CA TRP A 41 0.08 -12.55 -21.58
C TRP A 41 -0.27 -14.03 -21.41
N PHE A 42 -1.39 -14.34 -20.74
CA PHE A 42 -1.81 -15.73 -20.55
C PHE A 42 -1.99 -16.47 -21.88
N ASN A 43 -2.59 -15.81 -22.88
CA ASN A 43 -2.81 -16.38 -24.20
C ASN A 43 -1.51 -16.57 -25.02
N GLN A 44 -0.39 -15.96 -24.59
CA GLN A 44 0.93 -16.12 -25.21
C GLN A 44 1.75 -17.24 -24.56
N LEU A 45 1.28 -17.83 -23.46
CA LEU A 45 1.96 -18.95 -22.82
C LEU A 45 1.90 -20.20 -23.71
N PRO A 46 3.00 -20.93 -23.89
CA PRO A 46 2.98 -22.20 -24.62
C PRO A 46 2.00 -23.21 -23.97
N PRO A 47 1.35 -24.07 -24.77
CA PRO A 47 0.56 -25.17 -24.26
C PRO A 47 1.39 -26.05 -23.30
N ALA A 48 0.79 -26.53 -22.22
CA ALA A 48 1.39 -27.42 -21.21
C ALA A 48 2.45 -26.83 -20.26
N VAL A 49 2.61 -25.50 -20.18
CA VAL A 49 3.51 -24.85 -19.20
C VAL A 49 2.93 -24.81 -17.77
N ILE A 50 1.63 -25.06 -17.63
CA ILE A 50 0.92 -25.00 -16.35
C ILE A 50 0.36 -26.39 -16.02
N GLY A 51 1.03 -27.10 -15.11
CA GLY A 51 0.56 -28.39 -14.58
C GLY A 51 -0.28 -28.25 -13.32
N SER A 52 -0.15 -27.12 -12.62
CA SER A 52 -0.87 -26.83 -11.38
C SER A 52 -1.24 -25.35 -11.23
N PHE A 53 -2.21 -25.07 -10.36
CA PHE A 53 -2.55 -23.70 -10.01
C PHE A 53 -1.38 -22.97 -9.34
N ARG A 54 -0.55 -23.71 -8.59
CA ARG A 54 0.65 -23.16 -7.92
C ARG A 54 1.69 -22.66 -8.92
N GLU A 55 1.96 -23.44 -9.97
CA GLU A 55 2.88 -23.03 -11.05
C GLU A 55 2.34 -21.82 -11.80
N PHE A 56 1.05 -21.83 -12.12
CA PHE A 56 0.40 -20.69 -12.75
C PHE A 56 0.52 -19.40 -11.92
N HIS A 57 0.20 -19.48 -10.63
CA HIS A 57 0.30 -18.35 -9.71
C HIS A 57 1.75 -17.84 -9.61
N SER A 58 2.74 -18.74 -9.60
CA SER A 58 4.15 -18.38 -9.60
C SER A 58 4.57 -17.64 -10.86
N LEU A 59 4.16 -18.14 -12.04
CA LEU A 59 4.44 -17.50 -13.34
C LEU A 59 3.78 -16.13 -13.45
N PHE A 60 2.53 -16.02 -12.99
CA PHE A 60 1.81 -14.75 -12.94
C PHE A 60 2.53 -13.75 -12.04
N LEU A 61 2.95 -14.17 -10.84
CA LEU A 61 3.74 -13.32 -9.96
C LEU A 61 5.08 -12.96 -10.58
N HIS A 62 5.77 -13.86 -11.28
CA HIS A 62 7.04 -13.54 -11.93
C HIS A 62 6.86 -12.47 -13.02
N GLN A 63 5.87 -12.64 -13.89
CA GLN A 63 5.57 -11.72 -14.99
C GLN A 63 5.13 -10.33 -14.50
N PHE A 64 4.26 -10.31 -13.49
CA PHE A 64 3.59 -9.09 -13.02
C PHE A 64 4.13 -8.59 -11.68
N ALA A 65 5.22 -9.18 -11.16
CA ALA A 65 5.90 -8.70 -9.94
C ALA A 65 6.40 -7.26 -10.09
N SER A 66 6.79 -6.86 -11.30
CA SER A 66 7.21 -5.49 -11.64
C SER A 66 6.02 -4.55 -11.90
N SER A 67 4.85 -5.09 -12.31
CA SER A 67 3.61 -4.33 -12.41
C SER A 67 2.91 -4.15 -11.06
N ARG A 68 3.40 -4.81 -9.99
CA ARG A 68 3.20 -4.34 -8.62
C ARG A 68 3.87 -2.98 -8.55
N LYS A 69 3.14 -1.93 -8.92
CA LYS A 69 3.48 -0.51 -8.80
C LYS A 69 4.63 -0.36 -7.82
N HIS A 70 5.84 -0.11 -8.35
CA HIS A 70 7.08 0.16 -7.62
C HIS A 70 6.88 0.09 -6.10
N GLN A 71 7.22 -1.04 -5.47
CA GLN A 71 7.12 -1.15 -4.01
C GLN A 71 7.71 0.13 -3.42
N LYS A 72 6.85 0.91 -2.76
CA LYS A 72 7.26 2.20 -2.25
C LYS A 72 8.42 1.96 -1.29
N THR A 73 9.52 2.64 -1.54
CA THR A 73 10.73 2.46 -0.74
C THR A 73 10.55 3.17 0.60
N LYS A 74 11.37 2.82 1.59
CA LYS A 74 11.44 3.56 2.87
C LYS A 74 11.63 5.07 2.66
N LEU A 75 12.38 5.45 1.62
CA LEU A 75 12.61 6.85 1.23
C LEU A 75 11.33 7.57 0.80
N SER A 76 10.35 6.85 0.26
CA SER A 76 9.08 7.46 -0.17
C SER A 76 8.26 8.02 1.01
N LEU A 77 8.45 7.51 2.24
CA LEU A 77 7.78 8.06 3.43
C LEU A 77 8.22 9.51 3.69
N PHE A 78 9.48 9.84 3.41
CA PHE A 78 10.02 11.19 3.58
C PHE A 78 9.51 12.19 2.54
N SER A 79 8.87 11.72 1.46
CA SER A 79 8.20 12.60 0.49
C SER A 79 6.84 13.09 0.99
N ILE A 80 6.29 12.49 2.04
CA ILE A 80 5.02 12.87 2.63
C ILE A 80 5.23 14.08 3.54
N ARG A 81 4.96 15.27 3.01
CA ARG A 81 4.96 16.53 3.77
C ARG A 81 3.53 16.99 4.03
N GLN A 82 3.30 17.60 5.18
CA GLN A 82 2.12 18.38 5.47
C GLN A 82 2.09 19.57 4.53
N LYS A 83 0.95 19.78 3.86
CA LYS A 83 0.77 20.88 2.91
C LYS A 83 0.35 22.14 3.65
N GLU A 84 0.61 23.29 3.05
CA GLU A 84 0.13 24.57 3.59
C GLU A 84 -1.40 24.57 3.65
N GLY A 85 -1.96 24.97 4.80
CA GLY A 85 -3.41 24.93 5.05
C GLY A 85 -4.00 23.54 5.27
N GLU A 86 -3.20 22.47 5.26
CA GLU A 86 -3.69 21.12 5.55
C GLU A 86 -3.81 20.88 7.06
N SER A 87 -4.97 20.36 7.48
CA SER A 87 -5.18 19.98 8.87
C SER A 87 -4.26 18.82 9.28
N LEU A 88 -3.86 18.79 10.55
CA LEU A 88 -3.04 17.70 11.09
C LEU A 88 -3.72 16.33 10.92
N LYS A 89 -5.06 16.30 10.99
CA LYS A 89 -5.86 15.08 10.80
C LYS A 89 -5.72 14.55 9.37
N ASP A 90 -5.81 15.41 8.36
CA ASP A 90 -5.70 15.02 6.96
C ASP A 90 -4.28 14.57 6.64
N TYR A 91 -3.27 15.26 7.18
CA TYR A 91 -1.88 14.84 7.09
C TYR A 91 -1.65 13.46 7.73
N LEU A 92 -2.15 13.23 8.96
CA LEU A 92 -2.03 11.96 9.66
C LEU A 92 -2.67 10.81 8.85
N GLN A 93 -3.84 11.06 8.25
CA GLN A 93 -4.51 10.08 7.42
C GLN A 93 -3.67 9.70 6.18
N ARG A 94 -3.05 10.68 5.51
CA ARG A 94 -2.15 10.41 4.38
C ARG A 94 -0.87 9.69 4.80
N SER A 95 -0.28 10.10 5.93
CA SER A 95 0.91 9.46 6.48
C SER A 95 0.64 8.00 6.84
N ASN A 96 -0.48 7.71 7.52
CA ASN A 96 -0.88 6.33 7.85
C ASN A 96 -1.14 5.50 6.59
N THR A 97 -1.77 6.09 5.58
CA THR A 97 -2.00 5.40 4.30
C THR A 97 -0.67 5.04 3.62
N ALA A 98 0.30 5.96 3.61
CA ALA A 98 1.62 5.72 3.04
C ALA A 98 2.41 4.67 3.85
N ASP A 99 2.24 4.62 5.17
CA ASP A 99 2.88 3.62 6.02
C ASP A 99 2.44 2.18 5.67
N LEU A 100 1.15 1.98 5.44
CA LEU A 100 0.59 0.68 5.05
C LEU A 100 1.14 0.18 3.69
N GLU A 101 1.62 1.09 2.84
CA GLU A 101 2.23 0.75 1.55
C GLU A 101 3.72 0.35 1.66
N VAL A 102 4.36 0.56 2.83
CA VAL A 102 5.80 0.28 3.07
C VAL A 102 6.01 -0.60 4.30
N PRO A 103 5.55 -1.87 4.29
CA PRO A 103 5.66 -2.78 5.44
C PRO A 103 7.11 -3.12 5.83
N SER A 104 8.10 -2.83 4.97
CA SER A 104 9.52 -3.07 5.23
C SER A 104 10.18 -2.00 6.12
N ALA A 105 9.56 -0.85 6.33
CA ALA A 105 10.09 0.24 7.15
C ALA A 105 10.03 -0.11 8.64
N THR A 106 11.08 0.25 9.40
CA THR A 106 11.09 0.08 10.85
C THR A 106 10.30 1.20 11.52
N GLN A 107 9.89 1.01 12.78
CA GLN A 107 9.11 2.01 13.51
C GLN A 107 9.86 3.35 13.64
N GLU A 108 11.18 3.30 13.77
CA GLU A 108 12.05 4.47 13.88
C GLU A 108 12.07 5.27 12.58
N VAL A 109 12.12 4.58 11.44
CA VAL A 109 12.06 5.21 10.10
C VAL A 109 10.70 5.88 9.89
N LYS A 110 9.62 5.20 10.27
CA LYS A 110 8.25 5.73 10.17
C LYS A 110 8.07 6.98 11.04
N ALA A 111 8.51 6.92 12.30
CA ALA A 111 8.44 8.05 13.22
C ALA A 111 9.29 9.24 12.73
N SER A 112 10.49 8.98 12.21
CA SER A 112 11.38 10.02 11.65
C SER A 112 10.76 10.68 10.42
N ALA A 113 10.21 9.90 9.50
CA ALA A 113 9.54 10.42 8.32
C ALA A 113 8.32 11.28 8.67
N PHE A 114 7.50 10.81 9.64
CA PHE A 114 6.35 11.56 10.14
C PHE A 114 6.76 12.90 10.76
N ALA A 115 7.75 12.90 11.65
CA ALA A 115 8.23 14.10 12.33
C ALA A 115 8.80 15.12 11.35
N GLN A 116 9.60 14.68 10.38
CA GLN A 116 10.15 15.56 9.33
C GLN A 116 9.09 16.07 8.36
N GLY A 117 7.96 15.38 8.23
CA GLY A 117 6.86 15.79 7.36
C GLY A 117 5.93 16.82 7.99
N LEU A 118 6.00 17.06 9.29
CA LEU A 118 5.22 18.09 9.98
C LEU A 118 5.74 19.49 9.65
N MET A 119 4.82 20.44 9.45
CA MET A 119 5.17 21.84 9.21
C MET A 119 5.41 22.56 10.54
N GLU A 120 6.52 23.29 10.68
CA GLU A 120 6.90 24.01 11.92
C GLU A 120 5.81 24.97 12.42
N GLU A 121 5.07 25.59 11.50
CA GLU A 121 3.92 26.47 11.77
C GLU A 121 2.90 25.79 12.71
N THR A 122 2.59 24.52 12.49
CA THR A 122 1.65 23.76 13.35
C THR A 122 2.28 23.29 14.66
N SER A 123 3.61 23.20 14.71
CA SER A 123 4.35 22.82 15.91
C SER A 123 4.54 24.02 16.87
N SER A 124 4.54 25.25 16.35
CA SER A 124 4.74 26.47 17.14
C SER A 124 3.44 27.11 17.65
N SER A 125 2.33 26.99 16.91
CA SER A 125 1.10 27.75 17.23
C SER A 125 0.23 27.20 18.36
N HIS A 126 0.59 26.09 19.03
CA HIS A 126 -0.26 25.52 20.09
C HIS A 126 0.42 25.24 21.43
N TRP A 127 1.70 25.54 21.61
CA TRP A 127 2.32 25.45 22.93
C TRP A 127 2.25 26.80 23.64
N PRO A 128 1.55 26.93 24.79
CA PRO A 128 1.67 28.14 25.60
C PRO A 128 3.12 28.18 26.11
N ARG A 129 3.92 29.13 25.62
CA ARG A 129 5.18 29.48 26.27
C ARG A 129 4.82 30.10 27.62
N SER A 130 4.64 29.28 28.63
CA SER A 130 4.65 29.75 30.01
C SER A 130 6.05 30.24 30.31
N GLN A 131 6.25 31.57 30.31
CA GLN A 131 7.41 32.17 30.94
C GLN A 131 7.39 31.79 32.43
N PRO A 132 8.49 31.27 33.01
CA PRO A 132 8.55 31.12 34.45
C PRO A 132 8.47 32.52 35.10
N PRO A 133 7.74 32.68 36.22
CA PRO A 133 7.62 33.97 36.89
C PRO A 133 9.01 34.45 37.34
N ASN A 134 9.31 35.71 37.01
CA ASN A 134 10.52 36.38 37.43
C ASN A 134 10.57 36.42 38.96
N LEU A 135 11.56 35.74 39.56
CA LEU A 135 11.90 35.91 40.96
C LEU A 135 12.69 37.22 41.09
N THR A 136 11.98 38.32 41.36
CA THR A 136 12.62 39.55 41.86
C THR A 136 13.06 39.31 43.29
N SER A 137 14.37 39.35 43.52
CA SER A 137 14.98 39.37 44.85
C SER A 137 14.55 40.62 45.63
N SER A 138 14.19 40.45 46.90
CA SER A 138 14.26 41.48 47.94
C SER A 138 14.61 40.82 49.25
#